data_AF-A0A2E9YQ22-F1
#
_entry.id   AF-A0A2E9YQ22-F1
#
_cell.length_a   1.000
_cell.length_b   1.000
_cell.length_c   1.000
_cell.angle_alpha   90.00
_cell.angle_beta   90.00
_cell.angle_gamma   90.00
#
_symmetry.space_group_name_H-M   'P 1'
#
loop_
_entity.id
_entity.type
_entity.pdbx_description
1 polymer ?
#
loop_
_entity_poly.entity_id
_entity_poly.type
_entity_poly.pdbx_seq_one_letter_code
_entity_poly.pdbx_strand_id
1 'polypeptide(L)'
;LPDVSVPVATNTGWNTRHSLIGNEGLLIGITGGLAGWTVALPSTESEKERDHDPRPSLESLYHTKQDYMLKIKEAAQKLIEEGYILDEDFQGVMDICEQKYDDITSTE
;
A
#
# COMPACT_ATOMS: atom_id res chain seq x y z
N LEU A 1 6.09 2.34 9.32
CA LEU A 1 5.75 1.00 8.79
C LEU A 1 6.34 0.88 7.38
N PRO A 2 6.98 -0.24 7.02
CA PRO A 2 7.69 -0.38 5.74
C PRO A 2 6.83 -0.09 4.51
N ASP A 3 5.59 -0.62 4.48
CA ASP A 3 4.57 -0.39 3.44
C ASP A 3 4.13 1.09 3.31
N VAL A 4 4.31 1.91 4.35
CA VAL A 4 4.01 3.36 4.27
C VAL A 4 5.21 4.14 3.73
N SER A 5 6.43 3.77 4.13
CA SER A 5 7.66 4.42 3.67
C SER A 5 8.05 4.02 2.24
N VAL A 6 7.59 2.87 1.78
CA VAL A 6 7.85 2.30 0.45
C VAL A 6 6.49 1.99 -0.18
N PRO A 7 5.78 3.02 -0.67
CA PRO A 7 4.37 2.91 -0.99
C PRO A 7 4.12 2.20 -2.33
N VAL A 8 3.20 1.25 -2.33
CA VAL A 8 2.57 0.71 -3.55
C VAL A 8 1.16 1.27 -3.79
N ALA A 9 0.61 1.94 -2.78
CA ALA A 9 -0.73 2.49 -2.78
C ALA A 9 -0.87 3.68 -1.82
N THR A 10 -1.92 4.48 -2.00
CA THR A 10 -2.34 5.51 -1.05
C THR A 10 -3.32 4.90 -0.04
N ASN A 11 -3.02 5.04 1.24
CA ASN A 11 -3.85 4.53 2.33
C ASN A 11 -4.66 5.66 2.98
N THR A 12 -5.96 5.45 3.20
CA THR A 12 -6.84 6.37 3.93
C THR A 12 -7.33 5.72 5.22
N GLY A 13 -7.44 6.51 6.29
CA GLY A 13 -7.96 6.05 7.59
C GLY A 13 -9.48 5.92 7.65
N TRP A 14 -10.17 6.13 6.53
CA TRP A 14 -11.62 6.13 6.41
C TRP A 14 -12.05 5.58 5.06
N ASN A 15 -13.27 5.05 5.01
CA ASN A 15 -13.93 4.58 3.81
C ASN A 15 -15.42 4.91 3.92
N THR A 16 -16.01 5.53 2.90
CA THR A 16 -17.42 5.94 2.89
C THR A 16 -18.29 4.90 2.22
N ARG A 17 -19.52 4.74 2.70
CA ARG A 17 -20.52 3.91 2.02
C ARG A 17 -20.85 4.44 0.64
N HIS A 18 -20.81 3.55 -0.34
CA HIS A 18 -21.32 3.81 -1.68
C HIS A 18 -22.85 4.01 -1.65
N SER A 19 -23.38 4.84 -2.55
CA SER A 19 -24.81 5.16 -2.61
C SER A 19 -25.72 3.93 -2.72
N LEU A 20 -25.25 2.89 -3.41
CA LEU A 20 -25.96 1.62 -3.62
C LEU A 20 -26.17 0.76 -2.36
N ILE A 21 -25.43 1.01 -1.28
CA ILE A 21 -25.55 0.24 -0.02
C ILE A 21 -26.22 1.02 1.12
N GLY A 22 -26.85 2.15 0.79
CA GLY A 22 -27.60 3.01 1.71
C GLY A 22 -26.72 3.82 2.67
N ASN A 23 -27.26 4.94 3.17
CA ASN A 23 -26.55 5.93 4.00
C ASN A 23 -25.22 6.38 3.36
N GLU A 24 -25.32 6.92 2.14
CA GLU A 24 -24.19 7.48 1.40
C GLU A 24 -23.36 8.45 2.26
N GLY A 25 -22.04 8.34 2.17
CA GLY A 25 -21.12 9.20 2.91
C GLY A 25 -20.95 8.82 4.39
N LEU A 26 -21.77 7.92 4.94
CA LEU A 26 -21.51 7.35 6.27
C LEU A 26 -20.23 6.53 6.22
N LEU A 27 -19.38 6.69 7.21
CA LEU A 27 -18.14 5.92 7.31
C LEU A 27 -18.44 4.44 7.57
N ILE A 28 -17.81 3.56 6.79
CA ILE A 28 -17.81 2.12 7.02
C ILE A 28 -16.96 1.87 8.26
N GLY A 29 -17.55 1.20 9.24
CA GLY A 29 -16.84 0.75 10.44
C GLY A 29 -16.72 -0.76 10.49
N ILE A 30 -15.63 -1.23 11.10
CA ILE A 30 -15.44 -2.61 11.55
C ILE A 30 -15.55 -2.59 13.07
N THR A 31 -16.47 -3.37 13.64
CA THR A 31 -16.75 -3.53 15.09
C THR A 31 -15.93 -2.63 16.02
N GLY A 32 -16.31 -1.34 16.11
CA GLY A 32 -15.70 -0.36 17.03
C GLY A 32 -14.72 0.66 16.43
N GLY A 33 -14.38 0.62 15.13
CA GLY A 33 -13.48 1.58 14.50
C GLY A 33 -13.77 1.81 13.00
N LEU A 34 -13.08 2.79 12.39
CA LEU A 34 -13.20 3.10 10.97
C LEU A 34 -12.51 2.03 10.12
N ALA A 35 -13.17 1.56 9.06
CA ALA A 35 -12.52 0.80 8.02
C ALA A 35 -11.73 1.76 7.12
N GLY A 36 -10.43 1.52 6.98
CA GLY A 36 -9.60 2.22 6.00
C GLY A 36 -9.91 1.77 4.58
N TRP A 37 -9.30 2.46 3.63
CA TRP A 37 -9.32 2.11 2.21
C TRP A 37 -7.90 2.26 1.66
N THR A 38 -7.60 1.53 0.58
CA THR A 38 -6.35 1.67 -0.16
C THR A 38 -6.63 1.93 -1.65
N VAL A 39 -6.07 3.00 -2.23
CA VAL A 39 -6.07 3.25 -3.69
C VAL A 39 -4.70 2.86 -4.26
N ALA A 40 -4.64 1.86 -5.13
CA ALA A 40 -3.39 1.50 -5.83
C ALA A 40 -2.74 2.72 -6.50
N LEU A 41 -1.40 2.77 -6.51
CA LEU A 41 -0.67 3.66 -7.42
C LEU A 41 -0.76 3.09 -8.84
N PRO A 42 -0.69 3.94 -9.88
CA PRO A 42 -0.64 3.44 -11.26
C PRO A 42 0.56 2.52 -11.43
N SER A 43 0.38 1.34 -12.02
CA SER A 43 1.46 0.38 -12.19
C SER A 43 2.48 0.88 -13.21
N THR A 44 2.01 1.52 -14.29
CA THR A 44 2.83 2.02 -15.40
C THR A 44 2.66 3.53 -15.63
N GLU A 45 3.62 4.18 -16.30
CA GLU A 45 3.45 5.59 -16.70
C GLU A 45 2.30 5.76 -17.72
N SER A 46 2.05 4.77 -18.56
CA SER A 46 0.92 4.78 -19.51
C SER A 46 -0.43 4.81 -18.78
N GLU A 47 -0.59 3.99 -17.74
CA GLU A 47 -1.80 4.00 -16.89
C GLU A 47 -1.97 5.33 -16.18
N LYS A 48 -0.90 5.87 -15.61
CA LYS A 48 -0.89 7.18 -14.97
C LYS A 48 -1.35 8.29 -15.91
N GLU A 49 -0.85 8.31 -17.15
CA GLU A 49 -1.26 9.27 -18.17
C GLU A 49 -2.72 9.09 -18.59
N ARG A 50 -3.15 7.84 -18.82
CA ARG A 50 -4.54 7.49 -19.17
C ARG A 50 -5.52 8.01 -18.11
N ASP A 51 -5.22 7.77 -16.85
CA ASP A 51 -6.10 8.08 -15.73
C ASP A 51 -5.90 9.51 -15.20
N HIS A 52 -4.95 10.26 -15.78
CA HIS A 52 -4.54 11.61 -15.37
C HIS A 52 -4.16 11.66 -13.88
N ASP A 53 -3.54 10.60 -13.39
CA ASP A 53 -3.15 10.48 -11.98
C ASP A 53 -1.90 11.33 -11.71
N PRO A 54 -1.93 12.30 -10.77
CA PRO A 54 -0.77 13.10 -10.44
C PRO A 54 0.29 12.34 -9.62
N ARG A 55 -0.03 11.16 -9.09
CA ARG A 55 0.88 10.35 -8.28
C ARG A 55 1.92 9.63 -9.16
N PRO A 56 3.12 9.34 -8.63
CA PRO A 56 4.11 8.56 -9.36
C PRO A 56 3.62 7.13 -9.63
N SER A 57 4.03 6.55 -10.76
CA SER A 57 3.78 5.14 -11.06
C SER A 57 4.75 4.22 -10.32
N LEU A 58 4.38 2.95 -10.16
CA LEU A 58 5.27 1.94 -9.60
C LEU A 58 6.54 1.78 -10.45
N GLU A 59 6.44 1.79 -11.78
CA GLU A 59 7.59 1.80 -12.69
C GLU A 59 8.56 2.98 -12.43
N SER A 60 8.03 4.16 -12.08
CA SER A 60 8.87 5.33 -11.77
C SER A 60 9.52 5.24 -10.38
N LEU A 61 8.89 4.53 -9.44
CA LEU A 61 9.37 4.39 -8.06
C LEU A 61 10.35 3.22 -7.89
N TYR A 62 10.13 2.14 -8.64
CA TYR A 62 10.81 0.86 -8.52
C TYR A 62 11.18 0.32 -9.89
N HIS A 63 12.48 0.11 -10.11
CA HIS A 63 12.96 -0.41 -11.41
C HIS A 63 12.54 -1.86 -11.62
N THR A 64 12.45 -2.63 -10.53
CA THR A 64 12.06 -4.04 -10.51
C THR A 64 11.38 -4.38 -9.19
N LYS A 65 10.70 -5.53 -9.13
CA LYS A 65 10.19 -6.09 -7.86
C LYS A 65 11.31 -6.23 -6.82
N GLN A 66 12.53 -6.60 -7.25
CA GLN A 66 13.68 -6.74 -6.36
C GLN A 66 14.14 -5.40 -5.77
N ASP A 67 14.06 -4.31 -6.55
CA ASP A 67 14.33 -2.95 -6.05
C ASP A 67 13.32 -2.55 -4.97
N TYR A 68 12.03 -2.83 -5.20
CA TYR A 68 10.99 -2.66 -4.17
C TYR A 68 11.29 -3.47 -2.91
N MET A 69 11.57 -4.77 -3.04
CA MET A 69 11.84 -5.64 -1.89
C MET A 69 13.11 -5.24 -1.12
N LEU A 70 14.13 -4.72 -1.80
CA LEU A 70 15.32 -4.18 -1.13
C LEU A 70 14.96 -2.96 -0.28
N LYS A 71 14.19 -2.01 -0.81
CA LYS A 71 13.74 -0.83 -0.07
C LYS A 71 12.86 -1.19 1.12
N ILE A 72 11.96 -2.18 0.97
CA ILE A 72 11.16 -2.70 2.09
C ILE A 72 12.06 -3.29 3.18
N LYS A 73 13.06 -4.09 2.80
CA LYS A 73 14.01 -4.67 3.74
C LYS A 73 14.75 -3.59 4.53
N GLU A 74 15.28 -2.58 3.85
CA GLU A 74 15.98 -1.46 4.51
C GLU A 74 15.06 -0.72 5.50
N ALA A 75 13.82 -0.44 5.09
CA ALA A 75 12.84 0.21 5.95
C ALA A 75 12.45 -0.65 7.17
N ALA A 76 12.31 -1.97 6.99
CA ALA A 76 12.01 -2.91 8.07
C ALA A 76 13.19 -3.03 9.04
N GLN A 77 14.42 -3.17 8.54
CA GLN A 77 15.63 -3.24 9.35
C GLN A 77 15.81 -1.98 10.21
N LYS A 78 15.58 -0.79 9.63
CA LYS A 78 15.62 0.45 10.40
C LYS A 78 14.63 0.46 11.57
N LEU A 79 13.42 -0.06 11.36
CA LEU A 79 12.40 -0.11 12.42
C LEU A 79 12.71 -1.17 13.48
N ILE A 80 13.43 -2.24 13.12
CA ILE A 80 13.97 -3.21 14.09
C ILE A 80 15.06 -2.56 14.94
N GLU A 81 16.01 -1.86 14.32
CA GLU A 81 17.05 -1.12 15.03
C GLU A 81 16.49 -0.07 15.99
N GLU A 82 15.39 0.58 15.62
CA GLU A 82 14.66 1.54 16.46
C GLU A 82 13.75 0.88 17.50
N GLY A 83 13.57 -0.44 17.47
CA GLY A 83 12.75 -1.19 18.42
C GLY A 83 11.24 -1.11 18.18
N TYR A 84 10.81 -0.73 16.97
CA TYR A 84 9.39 -0.67 16.57
C TYR A 84 8.88 -1.97 15.94
N ILE A 85 9.77 -2.84 15.46
CA ILE A 85 9.45 -4.17 14.91
C ILE A 85 10.33 -5.20 15.64
N LEU A 86 9.77 -6.37 15.96
CA LEU A 86 10.54 -7.48 16.52
C LEU A 86 11.29 -8.21 15.39
N ASP A 87 12.50 -8.70 15.68
CA ASP A 87 13.27 -9.49 14.71
C ASP A 87 12.49 -10.70 14.16
N GLU A 88 11.66 -11.34 15.00
CA GLU A 88 10.84 -12.49 14.62
C GLU A 88 9.71 -12.14 13.63
N ASP A 89 9.24 -10.88 13.64
CA ASP A 89 8.19 -10.39 12.74
C ASP A 89 8.74 -9.96 11.38
N PHE A 90 10.07 -9.85 11.23
CA PHE A 90 10.71 -9.36 10.00
C PHE A 90 10.20 -10.08 8.75
N GLN A 91 10.20 -11.41 8.77
CA GLN A 91 9.79 -12.20 7.61
C GLN A 91 8.31 -11.99 7.28
N GLY A 92 7.43 -11.95 8.28
CA GLY A 92 6.01 -11.71 8.06
C GLY A 92 5.73 -10.34 7.44
N VAL A 93 6.49 -9.32 7.83
CA VAL A 93 6.41 -7.99 7.21
C VAL A 93 6.84 -8.04 5.75
N MET A 94 7.94 -8.74 5.43
CA MET A 94 8.41 -8.90 4.05
C MET A 94 7.34 -9.60 3.19
N ASP A 95 6.76 -10.70 3.67
CA ASP A 95 5.76 -11.50 2.95
C ASP A 95 4.48 -10.69 2.67
N ILE A 96 4.01 -9.91 3.65
CA ILE A 96 2.83 -9.03 3.47
C ILE A 96 3.11 -7.95 2.41
N CYS A 97 4.30 -7.35 2.44
CA CYS A 97 4.66 -6.30 1.49
C CYS A 97 4.85 -6.86 0.07
N GLU A 98 5.38 -8.09 -0.05
CA GLU A 98 5.49 -8.80 -1.32
C GLU A 98 4.11 -9.09 -1.91
N GLN A 99 3.22 -9.68 -1.12
CA GLN A 99 1.87 -10.01 -1.54
C GLN A 99 1.11 -8.76 -2.02
N LYS A 100 1.22 -7.64 -1.29
CA LYS A 100 0.59 -6.37 -1.68
C LYS A 100 1.09 -5.85 -3.02
N TYR A 101 2.41 -5.93 -3.26
CA TYR A 101 2.99 -5.53 -4.53
C TYR A 101 2.46 -6.39 -5.67
N ASP A 102 2.39 -7.71 -5.46
CA ASP A 102 1.87 -8.65 -6.46
C ASP A 102 0.38 -8.42 -6.73
N ASP A 103 -0.45 -8.19 -5.71
CA ASP A 103 -1.88 -7.91 -5.89
C ASP A 103 -2.13 -6.65 -6.73
N ILE A 104 -1.33 -5.60 -6.50
CA ILE A 104 -1.47 -4.33 -7.22
C ILE A 104 -0.98 -4.46 -8.66
N THR A 105 0.15 -5.12 -8.86
CA THR A 105 0.77 -5.26 -10.20
C THR A 105 0.13 -6.37 -11.05
N SER A 106 -0.59 -7.32 -10.46
CA SER A 106 -1.32 -8.38 -11.19
C SER A 106 -2.71 -7.97 -11.66
N THR A 107 -3.19 -6.78 -11.27
CA THR A 107 -4.51 -6.30 -11.68
C THR A 107 -4.40 -5.66 -13.07
N GLU A 108 -4.63 -6.46 -14.12
CA GLU A 108 -4.86 -5.99 -15.51
C GLU A 108 -6.36 -5.83 -15.83
#